data_AF-A0A1E2WWV2-F1
#
_entry.id   AF-A0A1E2WWV2-F1
#
_cell.length_a   1.000
_cell.length_b   1.000
_cell.length_c   1.000
_cell.angle_alpha   90.00
_cell.angle_beta   90.00
_cell.angle_gamma   90.00
#
_symmetry.space_group_name_H-M   'P 1'
#
loop_
_entity.id
_entity.type
_entity.pdbx_description
1 polymer ?
#
loop_
_entity_poly.entity_id
_entity_poly.type
_entity_poly.pdbx_seq_one_letter_code
_entity_poly.pdbx_strand_id
1 'polypeptide(L)'
;MSKLNRVGRTYNQNHVPRPYTPNKRRFSIYWTWSYPWEANRDLTELDNRFSTMTEVRRVGWPNFEGSEWDKMNFLQGIAGTLELFHRSTIDFQQIVGEITGQPVAVYQRIDQAGYKLLIDERILVDTDTLMVFGLDHLVSEQEAEKGEIDAIREWLKREGTCLLLAPHHDVGFTSDMQQRQMEYKHHGDELVPRQQRFGQYTRSLMKELEVPVLNQFGLRPAVVQGSNQIAPLTVHKDLDKLGLLNGVTTFNFHLHLPHYALTTEDTKPIHVLATQPI
;
A
#
# COMPACT_ATOMS: atom_id res chain seq x y z
N MET A 1 -25.64 -0.96 -14.89
CA MET A 1 -24.67 -1.73 -14.07
C MET A 1 -25.47 -2.78 -13.34
N SER A 2 -25.26 -4.07 -13.63
CA SER A 2 -25.99 -5.15 -12.95
C SER A 2 -25.75 -5.04 -11.44
N LYS A 3 -26.74 -5.44 -10.64
CA LYS A 3 -26.54 -5.68 -9.21
C LYS A 3 -25.45 -6.75 -9.09
N LEU A 4 -24.21 -6.31 -8.96
CA LEU A 4 -23.06 -7.15 -8.70
C LEU A 4 -23.37 -7.97 -7.44
N ASN A 5 -23.12 -9.28 -7.49
CA ASN A 5 -23.21 -10.16 -6.33
C ASN A 5 -22.15 -9.73 -5.31
N ARG A 6 -22.47 -8.72 -4.50
CA ARG A 6 -21.62 -8.30 -3.39
C ARG A 6 -21.52 -9.45 -2.40
N VAL A 7 -20.32 -10.00 -2.28
CA VAL A 7 -20.01 -11.03 -1.28
C VAL A 7 -19.93 -10.36 0.10
N GLY A 8 -20.39 -11.05 1.13
CA GLY A 8 -20.25 -10.56 2.50
C GLY A 8 -18.78 -10.41 2.90
N ARG A 9 -18.44 -9.34 3.62
CA ARG A 9 -17.12 -9.18 4.24
C ARG A 9 -17.07 -10.01 5.52
N THR A 10 -15.99 -10.74 5.72
CA THR A 10 -15.73 -11.48 6.96
C THR A 10 -14.47 -10.94 7.63
N TYR A 11 -14.49 -10.93 8.96
CA TYR A 11 -13.34 -10.64 9.81
C TYR A 11 -13.10 -11.82 10.72
N ASN A 12 -11.84 -12.03 11.11
CA ASN A 12 -11.48 -12.97 12.16
C ASN A 12 -11.98 -14.41 11.88
N GLN A 13 -11.79 -14.87 10.65
CA GLN A 13 -12.08 -16.24 10.23
C GLN A 13 -10.79 -16.88 9.70
N ASN A 14 -10.66 -18.19 9.92
CA ASN A 14 -9.57 -18.94 9.30
C ASN A 14 -9.71 -18.93 7.78
N HIS A 15 -8.58 -18.78 7.09
CA HIS A 15 -8.53 -18.84 5.64
C HIS A 15 -8.97 -20.20 5.13
N VAL A 16 -9.81 -20.20 4.10
CA VAL A 16 -10.19 -21.41 3.37
C VAL A 16 -9.37 -21.45 2.09
N PRO A 17 -8.48 -22.44 1.90
CA PRO A 17 -7.66 -22.54 0.70
C PRO A 17 -8.50 -22.54 -0.58
N ARG A 18 -8.05 -21.78 -1.57
CA ARG A 18 -8.68 -21.65 -2.88
C ARG A 18 -8.12 -22.74 -3.81
N PRO A 19 -8.98 -23.48 -4.54
CA PRO A 19 -8.51 -24.47 -5.48
C PRO A 19 -7.66 -23.81 -6.58
N TYR A 20 -6.55 -24.45 -6.92
CA TYR A 20 -5.77 -24.04 -8.07
C TYR A 20 -6.56 -24.31 -9.36
N THR A 21 -6.73 -23.27 -10.18
CA THR A 21 -7.40 -23.36 -11.48
C THR A 21 -6.46 -22.77 -12.53
N PRO A 22 -6.12 -23.52 -13.60
CA PRO A 22 -5.24 -23.02 -14.66
C PRO A 22 -5.71 -21.68 -15.22
N ASN A 23 -4.76 -20.75 -15.43
CA ASN A 23 -5.01 -19.38 -15.92
C ASN A 23 -5.89 -18.49 -15.02
N LYS A 24 -6.21 -18.92 -13.79
CA LYS A 24 -7.01 -18.17 -12.82
C LYS A 24 -6.20 -17.89 -11.56
N ARG A 25 -5.48 -16.77 -11.57
CA ARG A 25 -4.53 -16.40 -10.52
C ARG A 25 -5.23 -16.14 -9.19
N ARG A 26 -4.68 -16.68 -8.11
CA ARG A 26 -5.06 -16.38 -6.72
C ARG A 26 -4.27 -15.18 -6.22
N PHE A 27 -4.94 -14.03 -6.06
CA PHE A 27 -4.34 -12.81 -5.54
C PHE A 27 -4.47 -12.73 -4.03
N SER A 28 -3.42 -12.29 -3.36
CA SER A 28 -3.41 -12.09 -1.92
C SER A 28 -2.80 -10.73 -1.58
N ILE A 29 -3.37 -10.04 -0.61
CA ILE A 29 -2.90 -8.78 -0.04
C ILE A 29 -2.32 -9.07 1.33
N TYR A 30 -1.18 -8.46 1.67
CA TYR A 30 -0.56 -8.55 2.97
C TYR A 30 -0.23 -7.14 3.48
N TRP A 31 -0.90 -6.74 4.57
CA TRP A 31 -0.60 -5.52 5.30
C TRP A 31 0.52 -5.78 6.30
N THR A 32 1.56 -4.96 6.25
CA THR A 32 2.81 -5.18 7.00
C THR A 32 2.78 -4.67 8.44
N TRP A 33 1.75 -3.89 8.79
CA TRP A 33 1.63 -3.27 10.10
C TRP A 33 1.42 -4.25 11.26
N SER A 34 1.49 -3.69 12.47
CA SER A 34 0.82 -4.26 13.62
C SER A 34 -0.44 -3.47 13.94
N TYR A 35 -1.62 -4.04 13.63
CA TYR A 35 -2.88 -3.33 13.81
C TYR A 35 -3.07 -2.77 15.23
N PRO A 36 -2.90 -3.55 16.32
CA PRO A 36 -3.10 -3.01 17.68
C PRO A 36 -2.03 -2.00 18.06
N TRP A 37 -0.80 -2.13 17.56
CA TRP A 37 0.26 -1.15 17.84
C TRP A 37 -0.07 0.20 17.17
N GLU A 38 -0.53 0.15 15.91
CA GLU A 38 -0.91 1.33 15.13
C GLU A 38 -2.19 1.98 15.66
N ALA A 39 -3.22 1.17 15.96
CA ALA A 39 -4.52 1.66 16.40
C ALA A 39 -4.48 2.35 17.77
N ASN A 40 -3.53 1.98 18.63
CA ASN A 40 -3.40 2.48 20.00
C ASN A 40 -2.29 3.54 20.17
N ARG A 41 -1.79 4.13 19.07
CA ARG A 41 -0.81 5.22 19.16
C ARG A 41 -1.38 6.40 19.94
N ASP A 42 -0.49 7.06 20.69
CA ASP A 42 -0.85 8.24 21.50
C ASP A 42 -1.38 9.36 20.61
N LEU A 43 -2.57 9.86 20.93
CA LEU A 43 -3.22 10.92 20.16
C LEU A 43 -2.67 12.32 20.46
N THR A 44 -1.88 12.46 21.54
CA THR A 44 -1.16 13.71 21.85
C THR A 44 0.07 13.89 20.97
N GLU A 45 0.58 12.81 20.39
CA GLU A 45 1.63 12.84 19.37
C GLU A 45 1.05 13.26 18.02
N LEU A 46 1.85 13.97 17.22
CA LEU A 46 1.43 14.48 15.90
C LEU A 46 2.07 13.73 14.74
N ASP A 47 3.24 13.13 14.97
CA ASP A 47 4.09 12.54 13.94
C ASP A 47 4.17 11.02 14.09
N ASN A 48 4.46 10.30 13.00
CA ASN A 48 4.62 8.84 12.96
C ASN A 48 3.48 8.09 13.67
N ARG A 49 2.24 8.48 13.33
CA ARG A 49 1.03 7.72 13.60
C ARG A 49 0.06 7.95 12.44
N PHE A 50 -0.85 7.01 12.23
CA PHE A 50 -1.97 7.25 11.33
C PHE A 50 -2.90 8.35 11.89
N SER A 51 -3.62 9.01 10.98
CA SER A 51 -4.66 9.96 11.34
C SER A 51 -5.81 9.26 12.07
N THR A 52 -6.48 9.96 12.97
CA THR A 52 -7.79 9.58 13.50
C THR A 52 -8.88 9.84 12.48
N MET A 53 -10.06 9.22 12.64
CA MET A 53 -11.20 9.55 11.78
C MET A 53 -11.68 11.00 11.96
N THR A 54 -11.45 11.64 13.11
CA THR A 54 -11.74 13.08 13.24
C THR A 54 -10.85 13.92 12.32
N GLU A 55 -9.56 13.59 12.22
CA GLU A 55 -8.64 14.27 11.29
C GLU A 55 -9.01 14.00 9.83
N VAL A 56 -9.39 12.74 9.51
CA VAL A 56 -9.91 12.37 8.18
C VAL A 56 -11.16 13.17 7.82
N ARG A 57 -12.13 13.26 8.72
CA ARG A 57 -13.37 14.02 8.50
C ARG A 57 -13.11 15.50 8.28
N ARG A 58 -12.18 16.08 9.04
CA ARG A 58 -11.81 17.50 8.91
C ARG A 58 -11.24 17.79 7.52
N VAL A 59 -10.30 16.98 7.05
CA VAL A 59 -9.63 17.18 5.75
C VAL A 59 -10.57 16.80 4.58
N GLY A 60 -11.26 15.68 4.72
CA GLY A 60 -12.12 15.11 3.67
C GLY A 60 -13.54 15.69 3.61
N TRP A 61 -13.86 16.74 4.37
CA TRP A 61 -15.20 17.32 4.40
C TRP A 61 -15.68 17.72 2.98
N PRO A 62 -16.95 17.44 2.60
CA PRO A 62 -18.03 16.86 3.41
C PRO A 62 -18.16 15.32 3.30
N ASN A 63 -17.19 14.62 2.69
CA ASN A 63 -17.35 13.23 2.26
C ASN A 63 -17.60 12.21 3.39
N PHE A 64 -17.31 12.58 4.64
CA PHE A 64 -17.40 11.71 5.81
C PHE A 64 -18.37 12.22 6.89
N GLU A 65 -19.38 13.00 6.49
CA GLU A 65 -20.39 13.56 7.41
C GLU A 65 -21.72 12.80 7.46
N GLY A 66 -21.89 11.82 6.58
CA GLY A 66 -23.04 10.92 6.62
C GLY A 66 -23.11 10.12 7.92
N SER A 67 -24.32 9.66 8.27
CA SER A 67 -24.56 8.85 9.48
C SER A 67 -23.73 7.57 9.54
N GLU A 68 -23.35 7.02 8.38
CA GLU A 68 -22.50 5.84 8.31
C GLU A 68 -21.08 6.06 8.87
N TRP A 69 -20.67 7.30 9.09
CA TRP A 69 -19.37 7.70 9.63
C TRP A 69 -19.43 8.25 11.04
N ASP A 70 -20.62 8.32 11.64
CA ASP A 70 -20.78 8.82 12.99
C ASP A 70 -20.23 7.84 14.04
N LYS A 71 -20.16 8.30 15.29
CA LYS A 71 -19.61 7.51 16.40
C LYS A 71 -20.40 6.23 16.73
N MET A 72 -21.64 6.10 16.27
CA MET A 72 -22.46 4.91 16.48
C MET A 72 -22.22 3.87 15.38
N ASN A 73 -21.84 4.31 14.19
CA ASN A 73 -21.72 3.46 13.01
C ASN A 73 -20.27 3.22 12.57
N PHE A 74 -19.31 4.05 13.01
CA PHE A 74 -17.92 3.92 12.61
C PHE A 74 -16.93 4.26 13.73
N LEU A 75 -15.77 3.59 13.69
CA LEU A 75 -14.66 3.81 14.63
C LEU A 75 -14.12 5.24 14.47
N GLN A 76 -14.02 6.01 15.55
CA GLN A 76 -13.63 7.43 15.46
C GLN A 76 -12.12 7.69 15.68
N GLY A 77 -11.39 6.72 16.24
CA GLY A 77 -9.94 6.80 16.46
C GLY A 77 -9.12 6.42 15.22
N ILE A 78 -7.85 6.10 15.44
CA ILE A 78 -6.93 5.62 14.39
C ILE A 78 -7.44 4.32 13.76
N ALA A 79 -8.03 3.43 14.56
CA ALA A 79 -8.61 2.18 14.08
C ALA A 79 -9.62 2.39 12.92
N GLY A 80 -10.34 3.51 12.90
CA GLY A 80 -11.23 3.86 11.79
C GLY A 80 -10.49 4.20 10.49
N THR A 81 -9.37 4.92 10.57
CA THR A 81 -8.50 5.17 9.41
C THR A 81 -7.88 3.88 8.89
N LEU A 82 -7.45 2.98 9.79
CA LEU A 82 -6.99 1.64 9.39
C LEU A 82 -8.08 0.86 8.64
N GLU A 83 -9.33 0.95 9.10
CA GLU A 83 -10.48 0.35 8.40
C GLU A 83 -10.74 1.00 7.02
N LEU A 84 -10.46 2.29 6.84
CA LEU A 84 -10.54 2.92 5.52
C LEU A 84 -9.55 2.32 4.51
N PHE A 85 -8.35 1.92 4.93
CA PHE A 85 -7.41 1.20 4.05
C PHE A 85 -7.93 -0.19 3.66
N HIS A 86 -8.57 -0.91 4.58
CA HIS A 86 -9.25 -2.16 4.20
C HIS A 86 -10.37 -1.89 3.19
N ARG A 87 -11.19 -0.87 3.43
CA ARG A 87 -12.29 -0.49 2.54
C ARG A 87 -11.82 -0.05 1.16
N SER A 88 -10.69 0.65 1.04
CA SER A 88 -10.17 1.15 -0.23
C SER A 88 -9.78 0.02 -1.20
N THR A 89 -9.51 -1.17 -0.68
CA THR A 89 -9.19 -2.34 -1.51
C THR A 89 -10.42 -3.15 -1.95
N ILE A 90 -11.64 -2.86 -1.46
CA ILE A 90 -12.83 -3.68 -1.76
C ILE A 90 -13.14 -3.72 -3.27
N ASP A 91 -13.11 -2.57 -3.94
CA ASP A 91 -13.40 -2.50 -5.38
C ASP A 91 -12.34 -3.26 -6.19
N PHE A 92 -11.07 -3.16 -5.77
CA PHE A 92 -9.99 -3.97 -6.35
C PHE A 92 -10.25 -5.46 -6.14
N GLN A 93 -10.58 -5.89 -4.91
CA GLN A 93 -10.87 -7.29 -4.60
C GLN A 93 -12.02 -7.82 -5.45
N GLN A 94 -13.06 -7.01 -5.65
CA GLN A 94 -14.20 -7.36 -6.48
C GLN A 94 -13.81 -7.55 -7.94
N ILE A 95 -13.13 -6.56 -8.54
CA ILE A 95 -12.72 -6.61 -9.95
C ILE A 95 -11.78 -7.81 -10.19
N VAL A 96 -10.79 -8.00 -9.32
CA VAL A 96 -9.88 -9.14 -9.41
C VAL A 96 -10.64 -10.45 -9.23
N GLY A 97 -11.58 -10.51 -8.29
CA GLY A 97 -12.43 -11.67 -8.08
C GLY A 97 -13.27 -12.04 -9.31
N GLU A 98 -13.83 -11.06 -10.00
CA GLU A 98 -14.61 -11.26 -11.22
C GLU A 98 -13.72 -11.74 -12.38
N ILE A 99 -12.53 -11.16 -12.56
CA ILE A 99 -11.61 -11.51 -13.66
C ILE A 99 -11.02 -12.91 -13.45
N THR A 100 -10.59 -13.20 -12.23
CA THR A 100 -9.89 -14.45 -11.89
C THR A 100 -10.86 -15.57 -11.51
N GLY A 101 -12.10 -15.27 -11.13
CA GLY A 101 -13.01 -16.24 -10.52
C GLY A 101 -12.54 -16.71 -9.13
N GLN A 102 -11.58 -16.02 -8.51
CA GLN A 102 -11.00 -16.37 -7.21
C GLN A 102 -11.14 -15.17 -6.27
N PRO A 103 -11.72 -15.32 -5.07
CA PRO A 103 -11.76 -14.22 -4.11
C PRO A 103 -10.34 -13.81 -3.71
N VAL A 104 -10.12 -12.53 -3.43
CA VAL A 104 -8.82 -12.03 -2.93
C VAL A 104 -8.71 -12.31 -1.43
N ALA A 105 -7.62 -12.95 -1.01
CA ALA A 105 -7.32 -13.14 0.40
C ALA A 105 -6.59 -11.91 0.95
N VAL A 106 -6.96 -11.44 2.14
CA VAL A 106 -6.34 -10.26 2.77
C VAL A 106 -5.81 -10.67 4.14
N TYR A 107 -4.50 -10.51 4.31
CA TYR A 107 -3.75 -10.85 5.51
C TYR A 107 -3.19 -9.59 6.15
N GLN A 108 -2.90 -9.67 7.44
CA GLN A 108 -2.18 -8.67 8.20
C GLN A 108 -1.02 -9.36 8.91
N ARG A 109 0.14 -8.71 8.99
CA ARG A 109 1.29 -9.23 9.72
C ARG A 109 0.93 -9.47 11.18
N ILE A 110 0.32 -8.49 11.83
CA ILE A 110 -0.34 -8.67 13.13
C ILE A 110 -1.76 -8.13 13.01
N ASP A 111 -2.73 -9.02 13.22
CA ASP A 111 -4.16 -8.72 13.06
C ASP A 111 -4.72 -7.86 14.20
N GLN A 112 -6.01 -7.53 14.10
CA GLN A 112 -6.73 -6.69 15.06
C GLN A 112 -6.67 -7.20 16.51
N ALA A 113 -6.53 -8.51 16.70
CA ALA A 113 -6.45 -9.14 18.02
C ALA A 113 -5.00 -9.35 18.49
N GLY A 114 -4.00 -9.00 17.68
CA GLY A 114 -2.59 -9.11 18.01
C GLY A 114 -1.95 -10.44 17.60
N TYR A 115 -2.61 -11.27 16.79
CA TYR A 115 -2.02 -12.52 16.32
C TYR A 115 -1.08 -12.26 15.14
N LYS A 116 0.16 -12.72 15.27
CA LYS A 116 1.18 -12.61 14.24
C LYS A 116 1.03 -13.72 13.20
N LEU A 117 0.95 -13.34 11.92
CA LEU A 117 0.98 -14.23 10.76
C LEU A 117 2.15 -13.80 9.86
N LEU A 118 3.24 -14.56 9.93
CA LEU A 118 4.39 -14.39 9.03
C LEU A 118 4.02 -14.85 7.61
N ILE A 119 4.72 -14.31 6.60
CA ILE A 119 4.60 -14.83 5.24
C ILE A 119 5.30 -16.20 5.16
N ASP A 120 4.50 -17.27 5.23
CA ASP A 120 4.97 -18.65 5.13
C ASP A 120 4.01 -19.51 4.27
N GLU A 121 4.15 -20.83 4.33
CA GLU A 121 3.36 -21.76 3.51
C GLU A 121 1.85 -21.62 3.70
N ARG A 122 1.38 -21.12 4.87
CA ARG A 122 -0.05 -20.87 5.12
C ARG A 122 -0.63 -19.84 4.16
N ILE A 123 0.22 -18.91 3.68
CA ILE A 123 -0.12 -17.90 2.67
C ILE A 123 0.33 -18.36 1.27
N LEU A 124 1.58 -18.82 1.14
CA LEU A 124 2.26 -18.95 -0.15
C LEU A 124 1.74 -20.09 -1.03
N VAL A 125 1.32 -21.22 -0.44
CA VAL A 125 0.77 -22.34 -1.23
C VAL A 125 -0.53 -21.96 -1.93
N ASP A 126 -1.29 -21.06 -1.31
CA ASP A 126 -2.58 -20.56 -1.79
C ASP A 126 -2.48 -19.29 -2.65
N THR A 127 -1.28 -18.77 -2.90
CA THR A 127 -1.10 -17.46 -3.53
C THR A 127 -0.30 -17.57 -4.81
N ASP A 128 -0.80 -17.01 -5.92
CA ASP A 128 -0.07 -16.90 -7.19
C ASP A 128 0.46 -15.47 -7.40
N THR A 129 -0.24 -14.45 -6.89
CA THR A 129 0.27 -13.08 -6.80
C THR A 129 0.14 -12.58 -5.38
N LEU A 130 1.26 -12.24 -4.75
CA LEU A 130 1.31 -11.68 -3.40
C LEU A 130 1.63 -10.19 -3.47
N MET A 131 0.75 -9.35 -2.93
CA MET A 131 0.92 -7.91 -2.85
C MET A 131 1.23 -7.52 -1.41
N VAL A 132 2.41 -6.97 -1.16
CA VAL A 132 2.88 -6.56 0.18
C VAL A 132 2.86 -5.03 0.26
N PHE A 133 2.02 -4.49 1.15
CA PHE A 133 1.86 -3.04 1.34
C PHE A 133 2.60 -2.58 2.59
N GLY A 134 3.65 -1.75 2.42
CA GLY A 134 4.53 -1.26 3.48
C GLY A 134 3.94 -0.12 4.31
N LEU A 135 2.96 -0.41 5.17
CA LEU A 135 2.26 0.58 6.01
C LEU A 135 2.59 0.46 7.50
N ASP A 136 3.67 -0.25 7.85
CA ASP A 136 4.23 -0.24 9.19
C ASP A 136 5.06 1.03 9.43
N HIS A 137 4.90 1.71 10.56
CA HIS A 137 5.82 2.80 10.89
C HIS A 137 7.20 2.27 11.24
N LEU A 138 8.27 3.02 10.96
CA LEU A 138 9.64 2.57 11.31
C LEU A 138 9.82 2.30 12.80
N VAL A 139 9.15 3.10 13.64
CA VAL A 139 9.14 2.96 15.11
C VAL A 139 8.40 1.72 15.61
N SER A 140 7.72 0.97 14.73
CA SER A 140 7.15 -0.34 15.05
C SER A 140 8.15 -1.49 14.86
N GLU A 141 9.33 -1.21 14.29
CA GLU A 141 10.47 -2.13 14.16
C GLU A 141 10.09 -3.47 13.51
N GLN A 142 9.17 -3.45 12.54
CA GLN A 142 8.79 -4.64 11.79
C GLN A 142 9.85 -4.95 10.73
N GLU A 143 10.49 -6.10 10.83
CA GLU A 143 11.41 -6.62 9.81
C GLU A 143 10.96 -8.00 9.34
N ALA A 144 11.29 -8.33 8.09
CA ALA A 144 11.08 -9.65 7.55
C ALA A 144 12.03 -10.65 8.21
N GLU A 145 11.46 -11.73 8.76
CA GLU A 145 12.26 -12.78 9.37
C GLU A 145 12.92 -13.65 8.29
N LYS A 146 14.07 -14.25 8.62
CA LYS A 146 14.80 -15.13 7.69
C LYS A 146 13.89 -16.22 7.08
N GLY A 147 13.01 -16.80 7.90
CA GLY A 147 12.04 -17.80 7.42
C GLY A 147 11.07 -17.26 6.37
N GLU A 148 10.64 -16.00 6.48
CA GLU A 148 9.80 -15.34 5.48
C GLU A 148 10.57 -15.14 4.17
N ILE A 149 11.82 -14.68 4.25
CA ILE A 149 12.69 -14.48 3.09
C ILE A 149 12.93 -15.80 2.35
N ASP A 150 13.29 -16.85 3.08
CA ASP A 150 13.58 -18.17 2.51
C ASP A 150 12.32 -18.76 1.85
N ALA A 151 11.15 -18.62 2.49
CA ALA A 151 9.87 -19.08 1.95
C ALA A 151 9.47 -18.31 0.68
N ILE A 152 9.63 -16.98 0.66
CA ILE A 152 9.34 -16.15 -0.52
C ILE A 152 10.27 -16.49 -1.68
N ARG A 153 11.58 -16.66 -1.41
CA ARG A 153 12.56 -17.04 -2.45
C ARG A 153 12.22 -18.40 -3.06
N GLU A 154 11.84 -19.38 -2.24
CA GLU A 154 11.42 -20.69 -2.73
C GLU A 154 10.13 -20.59 -3.55
N TRP A 155 9.14 -19.85 -3.05
CA TRP A 155 7.88 -19.64 -3.74
C TRP A 155 8.05 -18.97 -5.11
N LEU A 156 8.96 -17.99 -5.23
CA LEU A 156 9.26 -17.31 -6.50
C LEU A 156 9.90 -18.22 -7.56
N LYS A 157 10.44 -19.38 -7.19
CA LYS A 157 10.91 -20.37 -8.17
C LYS A 157 9.76 -21.07 -8.90
N ARG A 158 8.55 -21.04 -8.33
CA ARG A 158 7.36 -21.64 -8.95
C ARG A 158 6.91 -20.77 -10.12
N GLU A 159 6.82 -21.38 -11.30
CA GLU A 159 6.37 -20.72 -12.51
C GLU A 159 5.02 -20.03 -12.31
N GLY A 160 4.92 -18.80 -12.83
CA GLY A 160 3.70 -18.02 -12.76
C GLY A 160 3.46 -17.32 -11.43
N THR A 161 4.35 -17.40 -10.44
CA THR A 161 4.25 -16.58 -9.22
C THR A 161 4.69 -15.14 -9.46
N CYS A 162 4.17 -14.20 -8.67
CA CYS A 162 4.53 -12.78 -8.77
C CYS A 162 4.46 -12.11 -7.39
N LEU A 163 5.59 -11.56 -6.93
CA LEU A 163 5.65 -10.68 -5.76
C LEU A 163 5.53 -9.23 -6.21
N LEU A 164 4.54 -8.52 -5.68
CA LEU A 164 4.40 -7.08 -5.83
C LEU A 164 4.72 -6.42 -4.49
N LEU A 165 5.76 -5.60 -4.47
CA LEU A 165 6.16 -4.83 -3.31
C LEU A 165 5.70 -3.38 -3.50
N ALA A 166 4.91 -2.87 -2.55
CA ALA A 166 4.48 -1.48 -2.49
C ALA A 166 5.16 -0.78 -1.31
N PRO A 167 6.46 -0.38 -1.46
CA PRO A 167 7.15 0.38 -0.43
C PRO A 167 6.59 1.80 -0.34
N HIS A 168 6.38 2.25 0.89
CA HIS A 168 5.94 3.62 1.14
C HIS A 168 7.14 4.57 1.18
N HIS A 169 6.90 5.82 0.77
CA HIS A 169 7.84 6.92 0.91
C HIS A 169 7.80 7.50 2.33
N ASP A 170 8.64 8.50 2.58
CA ASP A 170 8.64 9.24 3.83
C ASP A 170 8.39 10.75 3.64
N VAL A 171 7.98 11.38 4.74
CA VAL A 171 8.01 12.83 4.93
C VAL A 171 8.79 13.12 6.22
N GLY A 172 9.68 14.09 6.19
CA GLY A 172 10.33 14.66 7.38
C GLY A 172 11.42 13.81 8.02
N PHE A 173 12.31 13.21 7.22
CA PHE A 173 13.48 12.48 7.75
C PHE A 173 14.53 13.39 8.41
N THR A 174 14.65 14.61 7.91
CA THR A 174 15.51 15.68 8.44
C THR A 174 15.10 16.14 9.85
N SER A 175 16.02 16.71 10.63
CA SER A 175 15.71 17.42 11.88
C SER A 175 15.40 18.91 11.68
N ASP A 176 15.63 19.45 10.49
CA ASP A 176 15.32 20.85 10.16
C ASP A 176 13.81 21.05 9.93
N MET A 177 13.17 21.84 10.81
CA MET A 177 11.75 22.14 10.73
C MET A 177 11.34 22.87 9.44
N GLN A 178 12.21 23.72 8.88
CA GLN A 178 11.91 24.43 7.64
C GLN A 178 11.91 23.46 6.46
N GLN A 179 12.87 22.54 6.44
CA GLN A 179 12.90 21.48 5.43
C GLN A 179 11.69 20.55 5.56
N ARG A 180 11.29 20.12 6.77
CA ARG A 180 10.07 19.32 6.95
C ARG A 180 8.81 20.04 6.44
N GLN A 181 8.71 21.34 6.69
CA GLN A 181 7.59 22.14 6.20
C GLN A 181 7.58 22.23 4.67
N MET A 182 8.74 22.28 4.02
CA MET A 182 8.87 22.21 2.58
C MET A 182 8.42 20.84 2.04
N GLU A 183 8.93 19.75 2.62
CA GLU A 183 8.58 18.37 2.26
C GLU A 183 7.06 18.14 2.39
N TYR A 184 6.44 18.54 3.50
CA TYR A 184 4.98 18.47 3.69
C TYR A 184 4.20 19.20 2.59
N LYS A 185 4.60 20.44 2.25
CA LYS A 185 3.91 21.22 1.20
C LYS A 185 4.03 20.55 -0.16
N HIS A 186 5.19 19.95 -0.42
CA HIS A 186 5.46 19.27 -1.67
C HIS A 186 4.76 17.91 -1.76
N HIS A 187 4.58 17.21 -0.63
CA HIS A 187 3.83 15.97 -0.53
C HIS A 187 2.33 16.16 -0.83
N GLY A 188 1.74 17.25 -0.32
CA GLY A 188 0.39 17.68 -0.72
C GLY A 188 -0.78 16.88 -0.14
N ASP A 189 -0.54 15.79 0.57
CA ASP A 189 -1.55 15.12 1.41
C ASP A 189 -1.65 15.80 2.78
N GLU A 190 -2.80 16.39 3.07
CA GLU A 190 -3.06 17.10 4.33
C GLU A 190 -3.29 16.16 5.52
N LEU A 191 -3.48 14.85 5.29
CA LEU A 191 -3.56 13.84 6.35
C LEU A 191 -2.20 13.39 6.85
N VAL A 192 -1.14 13.62 6.05
CA VAL A 192 0.22 13.25 6.39
C VAL A 192 0.86 14.39 7.19
N PRO A 193 1.38 14.13 8.40
CA PRO A 193 2.04 15.16 9.20
C PRO A 193 3.40 15.54 8.61
N ARG A 194 4.09 16.50 9.25
CA ARG A 194 5.41 16.97 8.81
C ARG A 194 6.52 15.95 9.02
N GLN A 195 6.25 14.90 9.81
CA GLN A 195 7.10 13.74 9.90
C GLN A 195 6.26 12.46 9.91
N GLN A 196 6.43 11.65 8.87
CA GLN A 196 5.71 10.41 8.66
C GLN A 196 6.62 9.40 7.97
N ARG A 197 6.99 8.33 8.67
CA ARG A 197 8.04 7.39 8.22
C ARG A 197 7.53 5.95 8.25
N PHE A 198 7.55 5.29 7.09
CA PHE A 198 6.87 4.02 6.86
C PHE A 198 7.75 2.96 6.19
N GLY A 199 7.28 1.71 6.26
CA GLY A 199 7.70 0.61 5.40
C GLY A 199 9.00 -0.06 5.83
N GLN A 200 9.31 -0.15 7.13
CA GLN A 200 10.52 -0.87 7.59
C GLN A 200 10.47 -2.32 7.12
N TYR A 201 9.31 -2.98 7.23
CA TYR A 201 9.16 -4.36 6.80
C TYR A 201 9.44 -4.51 5.30
N THR A 202 8.77 -3.70 4.46
CA THR A 202 8.96 -3.80 3.01
C THR A 202 10.39 -3.42 2.59
N ARG A 203 11.02 -2.46 3.28
CA ARG A 203 12.45 -2.11 3.06
C ARG A 203 13.36 -3.28 3.40
N SER A 204 13.13 -3.97 4.53
CA SER A 204 13.91 -5.15 4.90
C SER A 204 13.74 -6.27 3.87
N LEU A 205 12.52 -6.51 3.40
CA LEU A 205 12.23 -7.50 2.36
C LEU A 205 12.90 -7.14 1.03
N MET A 206 12.80 -5.88 0.60
CA MET A 206 13.46 -5.39 -0.62
C MET A 206 14.98 -5.53 -0.54
N LYS A 207 15.58 -5.20 0.60
CA LYS A 207 17.02 -5.36 0.82
C LYS A 207 17.44 -6.82 0.68
N GLU A 208 16.74 -7.74 1.35
CA GLU A 208 17.04 -9.17 1.30
C GLU A 208 16.76 -9.78 -0.08
N LEU A 209 15.81 -9.25 -0.84
CA LEU A 209 15.52 -9.64 -2.22
C LEU A 209 16.32 -8.86 -3.28
N GLU A 210 17.30 -8.05 -2.85
CA GLU A 210 18.19 -7.26 -3.71
C GLU A 210 17.43 -6.33 -4.68
N VAL A 211 16.28 -5.80 -4.26
CA VAL A 211 15.50 -4.83 -5.03
C VAL A 211 16.16 -3.46 -4.93
N PRO A 212 16.73 -2.91 -6.02
CA PRO A 212 17.75 -1.86 -5.96
C PRO A 212 17.20 -0.42 -5.92
N VAL A 213 16.04 -0.23 -5.28
CA VAL A 213 15.40 1.09 -5.18
C VAL A 213 14.90 1.35 -3.76
N LEU A 214 14.91 2.62 -3.36
CA LEU A 214 14.29 3.10 -2.12
C LEU A 214 13.30 4.21 -2.47
N ASN A 215 12.05 4.05 -2.06
CA ASN A 215 11.07 5.13 -2.18
C ASN A 215 11.37 6.19 -1.12
N GLN A 216 12.00 7.30 -1.52
CA GLN A 216 12.47 8.31 -0.56
C GLN A 216 11.39 9.35 -0.26
N PHE A 217 10.76 9.89 -1.30
CA PHE A 217 9.80 10.98 -1.15
C PHE A 217 8.48 10.66 -1.85
N GLY A 218 7.39 11.13 -1.26
CA GLY A 218 6.09 11.23 -1.92
C GLY A 218 5.97 12.64 -2.50
N LEU A 219 6.10 12.78 -3.81
CA LEU A 219 6.08 14.09 -4.46
C LEU A 219 4.76 14.31 -5.18
N ARG A 220 4.10 15.45 -4.92
CA ARG A 220 2.85 15.81 -5.60
C ARG A 220 3.13 16.03 -7.07
N PRO A 221 2.41 15.34 -7.99
CA PRO A 221 2.62 15.54 -9.40
C PRO A 221 2.13 16.92 -9.85
N ALA A 222 2.75 17.44 -10.90
CA ALA A 222 2.33 18.67 -11.55
C ALA A 222 0.87 18.55 -12.05
N VAL A 223 0.18 19.67 -12.12
CA VAL A 223 -1.17 19.77 -12.70
C VAL A 223 -1.13 20.48 -14.05
N VAL A 224 -2.05 20.13 -14.94
CA VAL A 224 -2.24 20.83 -16.21
C VAL A 224 -2.63 22.28 -15.92
N GLN A 225 -1.86 23.23 -16.45
CA GLN A 225 -2.02 24.66 -16.19
C GLN A 225 -3.47 25.12 -16.38
N GLY A 226 -4.01 25.83 -15.39
CA GLY A 226 -5.40 26.30 -15.40
C GLY A 226 -6.44 25.23 -15.04
N SER A 227 -6.02 24.07 -14.55
CA SER A 227 -6.91 22.99 -14.11
C SER A 227 -6.42 22.30 -12.83
N ASN A 228 -7.25 21.42 -12.27
CA ASN A 228 -6.89 20.52 -11.16
C ASN A 228 -6.54 19.10 -11.65
N GLN A 229 -6.37 18.90 -12.96
CA GLN A 229 -6.05 17.60 -13.53
C GLN A 229 -4.55 17.34 -13.45
N ILE A 230 -4.17 16.13 -13.06
CA ILE A 230 -2.76 15.72 -13.00
C ILE A 230 -2.17 15.73 -14.41
N ALA A 231 -0.92 16.18 -14.54
CA ALA A 231 -0.19 16.18 -15.80
C ALA A 231 -0.04 14.75 -16.36
N PRO A 232 -0.12 14.56 -17.69
CA PRO A 232 -0.02 13.23 -18.29
C PRO A 232 1.34 12.58 -18.05
N LEU A 233 1.35 11.25 -18.02
CA LEU A 233 2.57 10.45 -17.97
C LEU A 233 3.36 10.58 -19.27
N THR A 234 4.68 10.61 -19.16
CA THR A 234 5.59 10.29 -20.25
C THR A 234 5.90 8.80 -20.19
N VAL A 235 5.46 8.02 -21.18
CA VAL A 235 5.56 6.55 -21.20
C VAL A 235 6.68 6.10 -22.14
N HIS A 236 7.59 5.28 -21.63
CA HIS A 236 8.68 4.63 -22.36
C HIS A 236 8.19 3.30 -22.95
N LYS A 237 7.43 3.38 -24.04
CA LYS A 237 6.71 2.23 -24.64
C LYS A 237 7.62 1.08 -25.07
N ASP A 238 8.86 1.37 -25.44
CA ASP A 238 9.87 0.38 -25.82
C ASP A 238 10.29 -0.51 -24.65
N LEU A 239 10.19 0.01 -23.41
CA LEU A 239 10.47 -0.70 -22.15
C LEU A 239 9.25 -1.43 -21.59
N ASP A 240 8.02 -0.99 -21.90
CA ASP A 240 6.78 -1.63 -21.45
C ASP A 240 6.44 -2.89 -22.25
N LYS A 241 7.29 -3.91 -22.13
CA LYS A 241 7.16 -5.19 -22.87
C LYS A 241 5.86 -5.92 -22.58
N LEU A 242 5.27 -5.69 -21.40
CA LEU A 242 4.03 -6.31 -20.95
C LEU A 242 2.79 -5.49 -21.35
N GLY A 243 2.97 -4.27 -21.88
CA GLY A 243 1.87 -3.39 -22.25
C GLY A 243 1.03 -2.93 -21.06
N LEU A 244 1.63 -2.82 -19.86
CA LEU A 244 0.96 -2.45 -18.62
C LEU A 244 0.36 -1.04 -18.67
N LEU A 245 0.97 -0.16 -19.48
CA LEU A 245 0.60 1.24 -19.59
C LEU A 245 -0.24 1.54 -20.85
N ASN A 246 -0.74 0.50 -21.54
CA ASN A 246 -1.62 0.67 -22.69
C ASN A 246 -2.90 1.39 -22.31
N GLY A 247 -3.13 2.57 -22.91
CA GLY A 247 -4.28 3.41 -22.61
C GLY A 247 -4.20 4.18 -21.29
N VAL A 248 -3.09 4.05 -20.54
CA VAL A 248 -2.87 4.78 -19.29
C VAL A 248 -2.26 6.14 -19.61
N THR A 249 -3.03 7.21 -19.35
CA THR A 249 -2.58 8.60 -19.58
C THR A 249 -2.14 9.28 -18.29
N THR A 250 -2.71 8.88 -17.16
CA THR A 250 -2.39 9.38 -15.80
C THR A 250 -2.52 8.22 -14.83
N PHE A 251 -1.75 8.24 -13.73
CA PHE A 251 -2.07 7.39 -12.58
C PHE A 251 -3.22 8.01 -11.78
N ASN A 252 -3.99 7.16 -11.09
CA ASN A 252 -5.10 7.54 -10.22
C ASN A 252 -4.71 8.65 -9.23
N PHE A 253 -5.70 9.43 -8.80
CA PHE A 253 -5.57 10.60 -7.89
C PHE A 253 -5.14 10.18 -6.48
N HIS A 254 -3.93 9.66 -6.35
CA HIS A 254 -3.17 9.69 -5.11
C HIS A 254 -2.44 11.04 -5.09
N LEU A 255 -2.43 11.71 -3.94
CA LEU A 255 -1.98 13.11 -3.85
C LEU A 255 -0.48 13.29 -4.14
N HIS A 256 0.27 12.19 -4.21
CA HIS A 256 1.69 12.13 -4.45
C HIS A 256 2.06 10.84 -5.18
N LEU A 257 3.23 10.86 -5.83
CA LEU A 257 3.86 9.73 -6.50
C LEU A 257 5.17 9.35 -5.83
N PRO A 258 5.61 8.09 -5.99
CA PRO A 258 6.89 7.66 -5.47
C PRO A 258 8.04 8.38 -6.19
N HIS A 259 9.03 8.81 -5.42
CA HIS A 259 10.31 9.30 -5.91
C HIS A 259 11.41 8.34 -5.46
N TYR A 260 11.75 7.41 -6.35
CA TYR A 260 12.72 6.36 -6.07
C TYR A 260 14.15 6.86 -6.23
N ALA A 261 14.97 6.62 -5.20
CA ALA A 261 16.41 6.65 -5.32
C ALA A 261 16.95 5.25 -5.62
N LEU A 262 18.04 5.21 -6.39
CA LEU A 262 18.79 4.00 -6.67
C LEU A 262 19.65 3.65 -5.45
N THR A 263 19.68 2.38 -5.08
CA THR A 263 20.53 1.88 -3.98
C THR A 263 21.75 1.10 -4.49
N THR A 264 22.00 1.13 -5.79
CA THR A 264 23.08 0.44 -6.48
C THR A 264 23.66 1.31 -7.59
N GLU A 265 24.91 1.04 -7.96
CA GLU A 265 25.55 1.59 -9.16
C GLU A 265 25.17 0.80 -10.43
N ASP A 266 24.80 -0.49 -10.31
CA ASP A 266 24.35 -1.29 -11.45
C ASP A 266 22.86 -1.05 -11.72
N THR A 267 22.58 -0.10 -12.62
CA THR A 267 21.22 0.32 -12.95
C THR A 267 20.56 -0.51 -14.05
N LYS A 268 21.29 -1.44 -14.66
CA LYS A 268 20.79 -2.31 -15.74
C LYS A 268 19.50 -3.07 -15.43
N PRO A 269 19.27 -3.62 -14.21
CA PRO A 269 18.03 -4.34 -13.92
C PRO A 269 16.81 -3.42 -13.73
N ILE A 270 16.99 -2.10 -13.76
CA ILE A 270 15.94 -1.12 -13.44
C ILE A 270 15.45 -0.46 -14.72
N HIS A 271 14.17 -0.68 -15.03
CA HIS A 271 13.53 -0.05 -16.18
C HIS A 271 12.43 0.91 -15.71
N VAL A 272 12.58 2.19 -16.03
CA VAL A 272 11.55 3.21 -15.76
C VAL A 272 10.54 3.19 -16.90
N LEU A 273 9.34 2.65 -16.66
CA LEU A 273 8.31 2.52 -17.69
C LEU A 273 7.59 3.85 -17.99
N ALA A 274 7.48 4.72 -16.99
CA ALA A 274 6.91 6.04 -17.14
C ALA A 274 7.41 7.02 -16.09
N THR A 275 7.37 8.31 -16.42
CA THR A 275 7.65 9.42 -15.52
C THR A 275 6.50 10.43 -15.54
N GLN A 276 6.36 11.21 -14.47
CA GLN A 276 5.41 12.31 -14.39
C GLN A 276 6.14 13.56 -13.90
N PRO A 277 5.86 14.75 -14.47
CA PRO A 277 6.40 15.99 -13.92
C PRO A 277 5.82 16.27 -12.53
N ILE A 278 6.59 17.01 -11.74
CA ILE A 278 6.31 17.43 -10.36
C ILE A 278 6.23 18.96 -10.34
#